data_AF-A0A356K8R7-F1
#
_entry.id   AF-A0A356K8R7-F1
#
_cell.length_a   1.000
_cell.length_b   1.000
_cell.length_c   1.000
_cell.angle_alpha   90.00
_cell.angle_beta   90.00
_cell.angle_gamma   90.00
#
_symmetry.space_group_name_H-M   'P 1'
#
loop_
_entity.id
_entity.type
_entity.pdbx_description
1 polymer ?
#
loop_
_entity_poly.entity_id
_entity_poly.type
_entity_poly.pdbx_seq_one_letter_code
_entity_poly.pdbx_strand_id
1 'polypeptide(L)'
;LILVFTAYAFVDNANVAAGLYVVDHMFFALAIAIKTYFQKIADPADIASTAGVSFTINHIAAVIIPAVFGIIWITSPSLVFLIGAAFAGCSLILSQNVPSIPSRGNEVVLGRVA
;
A
#
# COMPACT_ATOMS: atom_id res chain seq x y z
N LEU A 1 2.47 0.35 -9.34
CA LEU A 1 1.22 -0.27 -8.84
C LEU A 1 -0.03 0.28 -9.52
N ILE A 2 -0.36 1.58 -9.47
CA ILE A 2 -1.59 2.13 -10.10
C ILE A 2 -1.75 1.66 -11.56
N LEU A 3 -0.74 1.94 -12.41
CA LEU A 3 -0.76 1.54 -13.83
C LEU A 3 -0.86 0.01 -14.04
N VAL A 4 -0.20 -0.77 -13.18
CA VAL A 4 -0.18 -2.23 -13.26
C VAL A 4 -1.57 -2.80 -12.95
N PHE A 5 -2.21 -2.32 -11.89
CA PHE A 5 -3.56 -2.73 -11.51
C PHE A 5 -4.61 -2.23 -12.49
N THR A 6 -4.49 -1.02 -13.02
CA THR A 6 -5.36 -0.57 -14.11
C THR A 6 -5.20 -1.46 -15.34
N ALA A 7 -3.98 -1.86 -15.71
CA ALA A 7 -3.76 -2.77 -16.83
C ALA A 7 -4.39 -4.15 -16.57
N TYR A 8 -4.29 -4.69 -15.35
CA TYR A 8 -4.96 -5.94 -14.98
C TYR A 8 -6.48 -5.90 -15.12
N ALA A 9 -7.11 -4.74 -14.91
CA ALA A 9 -8.55 -4.61 -15.04
C ALA A 9 -9.06 -4.82 -16.48
N PHE A 10 -8.19 -4.66 -17.48
CA PHE A 10 -8.54 -4.67 -18.91
C PHE A 10 -7.67 -5.62 -19.74
N VAL A 11 -6.88 -6.49 -19.10
CA VAL A 11 -6.00 -7.42 -19.82
C VAL A 11 -6.78 -8.65 -20.27
N ASP A 12 -6.80 -8.89 -21.58
CA ASP A 12 -7.44 -10.08 -22.16
C ASP A 12 -6.43 -11.10 -22.71
N ASN A 13 -5.13 -10.75 -22.74
CA ASN A 13 -4.07 -11.61 -23.27
C ASN A 13 -3.22 -12.22 -22.15
N ALA A 14 -3.13 -13.56 -22.14
CA ALA A 14 -2.39 -14.31 -21.13
C ALA A 14 -0.90 -13.95 -21.04
N ASN A 15 -0.24 -13.68 -22.18
CA ASN A 15 1.18 -13.31 -22.20
C ASN A 15 1.40 -11.93 -21.58
N VAL A 16 0.47 -11.00 -21.82
CA VAL A 16 0.51 -9.66 -21.21
C VAL A 16 0.22 -9.77 -19.71
N ALA A 17 -0.74 -10.58 -19.29
CA ALA A 17 -1.03 -10.82 -17.88
C ALA A 17 0.17 -11.43 -17.13
N ALA A 18 0.88 -12.38 -17.76
CA ALA A 18 2.12 -12.94 -17.21
C ALA A 18 3.24 -11.89 -17.09
N GLY A 19 3.38 -11.00 -18.09
CA GLY A 19 4.31 -9.87 -18.02
C GLY A 19 3.97 -8.92 -16.86
N LEU A 20 2.69 -8.55 -16.72
CA LEU A 20 2.21 -7.72 -15.60
C LEU A 20 2.49 -8.37 -14.24
N TYR A 21 2.37 -9.70 -14.15
CA TYR A 21 2.63 -10.45 -12.92
C TYR A 21 4.09 -10.34 -12.45
N VAL A 22 5.03 -10.45 -13.39
CA VAL A 22 6.45 -10.27 -13.09
C VAL A 22 6.72 -8.84 -12.65
N VAL A 23 6.19 -7.85 -13.36
CA VAL A 23 6.36 -6.44 -13.01
C VAL A 23 5.80 -6.14 -11.61
N ASP A 24 4.61 -6.63 -11.31
CA ASP A 24 3.99 -6.48 -9.99
C ASP A 24 4.86 -7.07 -8.87
N HIS A 25 5.37 -8.29 -9.08
CA HIS A 25 6.26 -8.95 -8.10
C HIS A 25 7.56 -8.19 -7.86
N MET A 26 8.10 -7.49 -8.87
CA MET A 26 9.26 -6.63 -8.67
C MET A 26 8.96 -5.46 -7.71
N PHE A 27 7.75 -4.89 -7.76
CA PHE A 27 7.35 -3.84 -6.81
C PHE A 27 7.13 -4.37 -5.39
N PHE A 28 6.75 -5.64 -5.23
CA PHE A 28 6.62 -6.25 -3.91
C PHE A 28 7.94 -6.24 -3.12
N ALA A 29 9.08 -6.39 -3.80
CA ALA A 29 10.40 -6.31 -3.17
C ALA A 29 10.66 -4.93 -2.51
N LEU A 30 10.04 -3.86 -3.03
CA LEU A 30 10.15 -2.52 -2.45
C LEU A 30 9.42 -2.38 -1.11
N ALA A 31 8.56 -3.32 -0.73
CA ALA A 31 7.89 -3.30 0.58
C ALA A 31 8.89 -3.33 1.76
N ILE A 32 10.07 -3.92 1.56
CA ILE A 32 11.15 -3.94 2.55
C ILE A 32 11.65 -2.50 2.87
N ALA A 33 11.63 -1.61 1.87
CA ALA A 33 12.07 -0.22 2.04
C ALA A 33 11.19 0.56 3.03
N ILE A 34 9.89 0.23 3.13
CA ILE A 34 8.96 0.90 4.05
C ILE A 34 9.38 0.66 5.50
N LYS A 35 9.65 -0.61 5.86
CA LYS A 35 10.04 -0.97 7.22
C LYS A 35 11.39 -0.35 7.61
N THR A 36 12.36 -0.39 6.69
CA THR A 36 13.69 0.17 6.94
C THR A 36 13.67 1.69 7.04
N TYR A 37 12.85 2.37 6.23
CA TYR A 37 12.62 3.81 6.33
C TYR A 37 11.98 4.17 7.68
N PHE A 38 10.91 3.49 8.08
CA PHE A 38 10.26 3.72 9.37
C PHE A 38 11.24 3.56 10.54
N GLN A 39 12.02 2.48 10.56
CA GLN A 39 13.03 2.23 11.60
C GLN A 39 14.13 3.30 11.64
N LYS A 40 14.37 4.03 10.53
CA LYS A 40 15.37 5.09 10.46
C LYS A 40 14.87 6.41 11.03
N ILE A 41 13.57 6.67 10.99
CA ILE A 41 12.97 7.95 11.42
C ILE A 41 12.27 7.87 12.79
N ALA A 42 11.90 6.66 13.24
CA ALA A 42 11.19 6.45 14.49
C ALA A 42 12.11 6.58 15.71
N ASP A 43 11.57 7.13 16.81
CA ASP A 43 12.22 7.09 18.11
C ASP A 43 12.28 5.62 18.60
N PRO A 44 13.46 5.10 19.03
CA PRO A 44 13.60 3.73 19.51
C PRO A 44 12.58 3.30 20.57
N ALA A 45 12.14 4.23 21.42
CA ALA A 45 11.13 3.96 22.45
C ALA A 45 9.74 3.64 21.86
N ASP A 46 9.43 4.19 20.69
CA ASP A 46 8.11 4.09 20.05
C ASP A 46 8.04 3.00 18.97
N ILE A 47 9.17 2.38 18.62
CA ILE A 47 9.21 1.33 17.59
C ILE A 47 8.35 0.12 18.00
N ALA A 48 8.47 -0.34 19.25
CA ALA A 48 7.80 -1.55 19.72
C ALA A 48 6.28 -1.39 19.74
N SER A 49 5.79 -0.28 20.29
CA SER A 49 4.36 0.05 20.36
C SER A 49 3.77 0.25 18.96
N THR A 50 4.46 1.02 18.10
CA THR A 50 4.02 1.28 16.72
C THR A 50 4.00 0.01 15.87
N ALA A 51 4.99 -0.87 16.01
CA ALA A 51 5.03 -2.14 15.30
C ALA A 51 3.85 -3.06 15.69
N GLY A 52 3.46 -3.08 16.97
CA GLY A 52 2.30 -3.82 17.45
C GLY A 52 0.99 -3.34 16.81
N VAL A 53 0.75 -2.02 16.80
CA VAL A 53 -0.43 -1.44 16.15
C VAL A 53 -0.44 -1.70 14.65
N SER A 54 0.69 -1.52 13.98
CA SER A 54 0.84 -1.81 12.55
C SER A 54 0.54 -3.29 12.23
N PHE A 55 0.98 -4.22 13.07
CA PHE A 55 0.66 -5.64 12.92
C PHE A 55 -0.86 -5.89 13.03
N THR A 56 -1.52 -5.31 14.02
CA THR A 56 -2.99 -5.42 14.18
C THR A 56 -3.74 -4.87 12.96
N ILE A 57 -3.35 -3.68 12.47
CA ILE A 57 -3.95 -3.07 11.27
C ILE A 57 -3.76 -3.98 10.05
N ASN A 58 -2.54 -4.46 9.84
CA ASN A 58 -2.24 -5.35 8.72
C ASN A 58 -3.02 -6.66 8.79
N HIS A 59 -3.20 -7.23 9.99
CA HIS A 59 -3.98 -8.45 10.17
C HIS A 59 -5.46 -8.22 9.86
N ILE A 60 -6.05 -7.10 10.32
CA ILE A 60 -7.43 -6.72 10.00
C ILE A 60 -7.59 -6.60 8.48
N ALA A 61 -6.69 -5.88 7.80
CA ALA A 61 -6.72 -5.74 6.35
C ALA A 61 -6.58 -7.10 5.63
N ALA A 62 -5.65 -7.95 6.07
CA ALA A 62 -5.39 -9.26 5.48
C ALA A 62 -6.56 -10.24 5.62
N VAL A 63 -7.43 -10.08 6.62
CA VAL A 63 -8.63 -10.93 6.79
C VAL A 63 -9.84 -10.34 6.07
N ILE A 64 -10.05 -9.02 6.16
CA ILE A 64 -11.26 -8.37 5.64
C ILE A 64 -11.19 -8.19 4.12
N ILE A 65 -10.05 -7.73 3.58
CA ILE A 65 -9.93 -7.44 2.15
C ILE A 65 -10.23 -8.69 1.30
N PRO A 66 -9.69 -9.90 1.59
CA PRO A 66 -10.02 -11.09 0.80
C PRO A 66 -11.51 -11.45 0.83
N ALA A 67 -12.18 -11.29 1.97
CA ALA A 67 -13.61 -11.58 2.08
C ALA A 67 -14.44 -10.62 1.21
N VAL A 68 -14.17 -9.31 1.30
CA VAL A 68 -14.87 -8.28 0.53
C VAL A 68 -14.56 -8.40 -0.95
N PHE A 69 -13.28 -8.53 -1.31
CA PHE A 69 -12.85 -8.60 -2.70
C PHE A 69 -13.25 -9.92 -3.36
N GLY A 70 -13.33 -11.02 -2.59
CA GLY A 70 -13.88 -12.29 -3.07
C GLY A 70 -15.35 -12.18 -3.48
N ILE A 71 -16.15 -11.41 -2.74
CA ILE A 71 -17.55 -11.13 -3.12
C ILE A 71 -17.61 -10.27 -4.38
N ILE A 72 -16.80 -9.19 -4.44
CA ILE A 72 -16.75 -8.30 -5.61
C ILE A 72 -16.32 -9.06 -6.88
N TRP A 73 -15.36 -9.98 -6.74
CA TRP A 73 -14.83 -10.77 -7.84
C TRP A 73 -15.90 -11.55 -8.60
N ILE A 74 -16.90 -12.08 -7.90
CA ILE A 74 -18.01 -12.85 -8.50
C ILE A 74 -18.84 -11.97 -9.45
N THR A 75 -18.91 -10.67 -9.18
CA THR A 75 -19.65 -9.72 -10.03
C THR A 75 -18.78 -9.12 -11.14
N SER A 76 -17.55 -8.72 -10.83
CA SER A 76 -16.61 -8.18 -11.82
C SER A 76 -15.17 -8.27 -11.32
N PRO A 77 -14.32 -9.10 -11.96
CA PRO A 77 -12.89 -9.16 -11.64
C PRO A 77 -12.18 -7.81 -11.88
N SER A 78 -12.58 -7.06 -12.90
CA SER A 78 -12.00 -5.75 -13.22
C SER A 78 -12.17 -4.74 -12.08
N LEU A 79 -13.31 -4.77 -11.37
CA LEU A 79 -13.53 -3.87 -10.22
C LEU A 79 -12.53 -4.10 -9.09
N VAL A 80 -12.15 -5.36 -8.83
CA VAL A 80 -11.16 -5.70 -7.80
C VAL A 80 -9.82 -5.01 -8.09
N PHE A 81 -9.37 -5.07 -9.34
CA PHE A 81 -8.13 -4.43 -9.75
C PHE A 81 -8.24 -2.89 -9.76
N LEU A 82 -9.37 -2.33 -10.16
CA LEU A 82 -9.59 -0.87 -10.13
C LEU A 82 -9.61 -0.31 -8.69
N ILE A 83 -10.23 -1.02 -7.75
CA ILE A 83 -10.19 -0.65 -6.32
C ILE A 83 -8.76 -0.74 -5.79
N GLY A 84 -8.01 -1.78 -6.18
CA GLY A 84 -6.59 -1.88 -5.88
C GLY A 84 -5.79 -0.68 -6.41
N ALA A 85 -6.06 -0.24 -7.64
CA ALA A 85 -5.43 0.94 -8.24
C ALA A 85 -5.77 2.22 -7.45
N ALA A 86 -7.01 2.34 -6.97
CA ALA A 86 -7.44 3.44 -6.11
C ALA A 86 -6.71 3.43 -4.76
N PHE A 87 -6.51 2.27 -4.13
CA PHE A 87 -5.71 2.15 -2.90
C PHE A 87 -4.25 2.55 -3.11
N ALA A 88 -3.65 2.14 -4.24
CA ALA A 88 -2.29 2.58 -4.59
C ALA A 88 -2.23 4.10 -4.78
N GLY A 89 -3.24 4.71 -5.39
CA GLY A 89 -3.36 6.18 -5.53
C GLY A 89 -3.51 6.89 -4.19
N CYS A 90 -4.41 6.40 -3.32
CA CYS A 90 -4.58 6.94 -1.97
C CYS A 90 -3.30 6.85 -1.14
N SER A 91 -2.62 5.70 -1.18
CA SER A 91 -1.33 5.50 -0.51
C SER A 91 -0.26 6.48 -1.00
N LEU A 92 -0.21 6.75 -2.31
CA LEU A 92 0.72 7.74 -2.87
C LEU A 92 0.38 9.18 -2.42
N ILE A 93 -0.89 9.54 -2.37
CA ILE A 93 -1.30 10.87 -1.87
C ILE A 93 -0.93 11.03 -0.40
N LEU A 94 -1.20 10.01 0.42
CA LEU A 94 -0.87 10.03 1.85
C LEU A 94 0.64 10.06 2.09
N SER A 95 1.44 9.36 1.27
CA SER A 95 2.90 9.35 1.43
C SER A 95 3.54 10.71 1.12
N GLN A 96 2.91 11.55 0.30
CA GLN A 96 3.36 12.93 0.07
C GLN A 96 3.19 13.84 1.30
N ASN A 97 2.43 13.41 2.32
CA ASN A 97 2.32 14.15 3.58
C ASN A 97 3.55 13.96 4.50
N VAL A 98 4.45 13.04 4.17
CA VAL A 98 5.71 12.83 4.90
C VAL A 98 6.70 13.94 4.52
N PRO A 99 7.22 14.72 5.48
CA PRO A 99 8.14 15.81 5.21
C PRO A 99 9.51 15.31 4.71
N SER A 100 10.21 16.12 3.92
CA SER A 100 11.51 15.77 3.34
C SER A 100 12.60 15.51 4.41
N ILE A 101 12.49 16.16 5.56
CA ILE A 101 13.38 15.97 6.72
C ILE A 101 12.50 15.67 7.93
N PRO A 102 12.12 14.41 8.16
CA PRO A 102 11.35 14.02 9.34
C PRO A 102 12.16 14.27 10.60
N SER A 103 11.56 14.97 11.57
CA SER A 103 12.12 15.18 12.90
C SER A 103 10.99 15.31 13.91
N ARG A 104 11.30 15.19 15.20
CA ARG A 104 10.33 15.48 16.26
C ARG A 104 9.79 16.92 16.09
N GLY A 105 8.47 17.10 16.08
CA GLY A 105 7.77 18.36 15.76
C GLY A 105 7.64 18.66 14.26
N ASN A 106 8.13 17.79 13.38
CA ASN A 106 7.98 17.86 11.93
C ASN A 106 7.64 16.47 11.36
N GLU A 107 6.48 15.94 11.75
CA GLU A 107 6.01 14.61 11.35
C GLU A 107 5.15 14.65 10.08
N VAL A 108 4.43 15.76 9.85
CA VAL A 108 3.50 15.94 8.73
C VAL A 108 3.64 17.32 8.07
N VAL A 109 3.40 17.37 6.77
CA VAL A 109 3.37 18.63 5.99
C VAL A 109 2.04 19.36 6.19
N LEU A 110 0.92 18.64 6.09
CA LEU A 110 -0.44 19.12 6.25
C LEU A 110 -1.04 18.57 7.56
N GLY A 111 -1.72 19.41 8.33
CA GLY A 111 -2.42 19.01 9.55
C GLY A 111 -1.56 19.00 10.82
N ARG A 112 -0.48 19.79 10.86
CA ARG A 112 0.28 19.99 12.11
C ARG A 112 -0.64 20.55 13.19
N VAL A 113 -0.77 19.82 14.30
CA VAL A 113 -1.47 20.29 15.49
C VAL A 113 -0.41 20.97 16.36
N ALA A 114 -0.63 22.26 16.64
CA ALA A 114 0.26 23.12 17.43
C ALA A 114 0.31 22.72 18.91
#